data_AF-A0A3M1EZ87-F1
#
_entry.id   AF-A0A3M1EZ87-F1
#
_cell.length_a   1.000
_cell.length_b   1.000
_cell.length_c   1.000
_cell.angle_alpha   90.00
_cell.angle_beta   90.00
_cell.angle_gamma   90.00
#
_symmetry.space_group_name_H-M   'P 1'
#
loop_
_entity.id
_entity.type
_entity.pdbx_description
1 polymer ?
#
loop_
_entity_poly.entity_id
_entity_poly.type
_entity_poly.pdbx_seq_one_letter_code
_entity_poly.pdbx_strand_id
1 'polypeptide(L)'
;DPRGAVTFLLEKYGTLAEQMNFRGYWVSGWDLQPPTRFRLAEHLTAQGHRWRGGLQTVEIDPGCGVGNEDEVPVVVRWARPDGAIQRPLKARVALYDQNDNRIAQDDRRILNDRHLAPGEWQPGDRPLNVYLVRPPTDLVPGVYTLRLLVYDAETLEPVELVDEAGAPAGFEPVIGTLAWPARQPCQ
;
A
#
# COMPACT_ATOMS: atom_id res chain seq x y z
N ASP A 1 -12.99 9.64 -0.71
CA ASP A 1 -12.52 8.35 -0.17
C ASP A 1 -11.16 8.54 0.51
N PRO A 2 -11.10 8.62 1.85
CA PRO A 2 -9.87 8.82 2.62
C PRO A 2 -8.82 7.72 2.46
N ARG A 3 -9.21 6.52 2.02
CA ARG A 3 -8.29 5.39 1.80
C ARG A 3 -7.73 5.35 0.39
N GLY A 4 -8.33 6.09 -0.54
CA GLY A 4 -7.93 6.13 -1.94
C GLY A 4 -8.26 4.86 -2.73
N ALA A 5 -9.12 3.98 -2.23
CA ALA A 5 -9.56 2.76 -2.92
C ALA A 5 -10.24 3.04 -4.27
N VAL A 6 -11.08 4.08 -4.36
CA VAL A 6 -11.74 4.44 -5.63
C VAL A 6 -10.73 4.89 -6.66
N THR A 7 -9.86 5.86 -6.31
CA THR A 7 -8.81 6.35 -7.21
C THR A 7 -7.84 5.23 -7.60
N PHE A 8 -7.44 4.39 -6.65
CA PHE A 8 -6.61 3.22 -6.90
C PHE A 8 -7.25 2.29 -7.95
N LEU A 9 -8.55 1.99 -7.84
CA LEU A 9 -9.23 1.14 -8.82
C LEU A 9 -9.34 1.82 -10.19
N LEU A 10 -9.63 3.12 -10.24
CA LEU A 10 -9.74 3.84 -11.51
C LEU A 10 -8.40 3.96 -12.23
N GLU A 11 -7.31 4.19 -11.50
CA GLU A 11 -5.96 4.23 -12.08
C GLU A 11 -5.45 2.83 -12.43
N LYS A 12 -5.77 1.81 -11.62
CA LYS A 12 -5.38 0.41 -11.89
C LYS A 12 -5.99 -0.15 -13.18
N TYR A 13 -7.23 0.22 -13.52
CA TYR A 13 -7.98 -0.37 -14.63
C TYR A 13 -8.35 0.60 -15.75
N GLY A 14 -8.02 1.88 -15.61
CA GLY A 14 -8.43 2.91 -16.55
C GLY A 14 -7.30 3.85 -16.93
N THR A 15 -7.53 4.58 -18.01
CA THR A 15 -6.65 5.65 -18.47
C THR A 15 -7.31 6.98 -18.13
N LEU A 16 -6.56 7.90 -17.51
CA LEU A 16 -7.08 9.24 -17.23
C LEU A 16 -7.43 9.92 -18.56
N ALA A 17 -8.71 10.24 -18.75
CA ALA A 17 -9.24 10.82 -19.98
C ALA A 17 -9.39 12.34 -19.88
N GLU A 18 -9.86 12.81 -18.72
CA GLU A 18 -10.12 14.23 -18.50
C GLU A 18 -9.82 14.67 -17.07
N GLN A 19 -9.41 15.91 -16.92
CA GLN A 19 -9.35 16.60 -15.65
C GLN A 19 -9.90 18.01 -15.82
N MET A 20 -10.98 18.32 -15.12
CA MET A 20 -11.66 19.60 -15.15
C MET A 20 -11.53 20.28 -13.79
N ASN A 21 -11.11 21.55 -13.80
CA ASN A 21 -10.99 22.35 -12.59
C ASN A 21 -12.19 23.27 -12.44
N PHE A 22 -12.82 23.24 -11.28
CA PHE A 22 -13.88 24.15 -10.88
C PHE A 22 -13.46 24.92 -9.62
N ARG A 23 -14.22 25.94 -9.25
CA ARG A 23 -13.94 26.66 -8.00
C ARG A 23 -14.28 25.75 -6.81
N GLY A 24 -13.24 25.28 -6.13
CA GLY A 24 -13.35 24.49 -4.89
C GLY A 24 -13.39 22.98 -5.08
N TYR A 25 -13.32 22.48 -6.32
CA TYR A 25 -13.20 21.05 -6.61
C TYR A 25 -12.62 20.80 -8.01
N TRP A 26 -12.07 19.63 -8.23
CA TRP A 26 -11.74 19.11 -9.55
C TRP A 26 -12.53 17.83 -9.82
N VAL A 27 -12.78 17.58 -11.10
CA VAL A 27 -13.39 16.34 -11.58
C VAL A 27 -12.37 15.66 -12.46
N SER A 28 -12.17 14.36 -12.25
CA SER A 28 -11.33 13.52 -13.10
C SER A 28 -12.19 12.41 -13.68
N GLY A 29 -12.04 12.16 -14.97
CA GLY A 29 -12.71 11.09 -15.70
C GLY A 29 -11.69 10.08 -16.21
N TRP A 30 -12.03 8.79 -16.13
CA TRP A 30 -11.20 7.70 -16.63
C TRP A 30 -11.95 6.95 -17.71
N ASP A 31 -11.26 6.66 -18.81
CA ASP A 31 -11.73 5.70 -19.80
C ASP A 31 -11.45 4.29 -19.29
N LEU A 32 -12.51 3.48 -19.27
CA LEU A 32 -12.46 2.07 -18.90
C LEU A 32 -12.76 1.22 -20.12
N GLN A 33 -12.09 0.08 -20.26
CA GLN A 33 -12.39 -0.88 -21.31
C GLN A 33 -13.36 -1.95 -20.78
N PRO A 34 -14.65 -1.96 -21.21
CA PRO A 34 -15.61 -2.94 -20.73
C PRO A 34 -15.38 -4.32 -21.39
N PRO A 35 -15.68 -5.43 -20.67
CA PRO A 35 -16.16 -5.47 -19.29
C PRO A 35 -15.01 -5.31 -18.29
N THR A 36 -15.06 -4.28 -17.44
CA THR A 36 -14.08 -4.08 -16.36
C THR A 36 -14.53 -4.79 -15.10
N ARG A 37 -13.65 -5.60 -14.51
CA ARG A 37 -13.88 -6.27 -13.22
C ARG A 37 -12.92 -5.71 -12.18
N PHE A 38 -13.41 -4.82 -11.33
CA PHE A 38 -12.62 -4.20 -10.29
C PHE A 38 -12.23 -5.19 -9.19
N ARG A 39 -10.94 -5.25 -8.88
CA ARG A 39 -10.39 -5.93 -7.70
C ARG A 39 -9.30 -5.08 -7.07
N LEU A 40 -9.31 -4.99 -5.74
CA LEU A 40 -8.23 -4.30 -5.02
C LEU A 40 -6.94 -5.11 -5.19
N ALA A 41 -6.95 -6.36 -4.75
CA ALA A 41 -5.85 -7.30 -4.88
C ALA A 41 -6.19 -8.40 -5.88
N GLU A 42 -5.20 -8.84 -6.65
CA GLU A 42 -5.29 -10.03 -7.49
C GLU A 42 -4.84 -11.28 -6.72
N HIS A 43 -3.74 -11.18 -5.96
CA HIS A 43 -3.11 -12.30 -5.28
C HIS A 43 -2.63 -11.91 -3.88
N LEU A 44 -3.50 -12.07 -2.89
CA LEU A 44 -3.14 -11.92 -1.49
C LEU A 44 -2.33 -13.13 -1.01
N THR A 45 -1.14 -12.88 -0.48
CA THR A 45 -0.26 -13.90 0.12
C THR A 45 -0.05 -13.63 1.60
N ALA A 46 -0.04 -14.69 2.43
CA ALA A 46 0.10 -14.53 3.87
C ALA A 46 1.49 -13.97 4.23
N GLN A 47 1.53 -12.81 4.88
CA GLN A 47 2.75 -12.16 5.35
C GLN A 47 2.46 -11.50 6.71
N GLY A 48 3.05 -12.04 7.79
CA GLY A 48 2.71 -11.71 9.17
C GLY A 48 3.73 -10.78 9.86
N HIS A 49 3.94 -9.57 9.35
CA HIS A 49 4.81 -8.59 10.00
C HIS A 49 4.10 -7.94 11.18
N ARG A 50 4.77 -7.85 12.33
CA ARG A 50 4.21 -7.28 13.57
C ARG A 50 4.97 -6.03 13.98
N TRP A 51 4.23 -5.00 14.35
CA TRP A 51 4.77 -3.76 14.89
C TRP A 51 4.51 -3.64 16.38
N ARG A 52 5.45 -3.03 17.09
CA ARG A 52 5.32 -2.72 18.51
C ARG A 52 4.03 -1.93 18.75
N GLY A 53 3.16 -2.48 19.62
CA GLY A 53 1.83 -1.94 19.89
C GLY A 53 0.67 -2.74 19.28
N GLY A 54 0.95 -3.83 18.54
CA GLY A 54 -0.04 -4.85 18.19
C GLY A 54 -0.65 -4.73 16.78
N LEU A 55 -0.22 -3.76 15.98
CA LEU A 55 -0.57 -3.75 14.55
C LEU A 55 0.20 -4.85 13.82
N GLN A 56 -0.45 -5.54 12.89
CA GLN A 56 0.22 -6.51 12.04
C GLN A 56 -0.37 -6.58 10.63
N THR A 57 0.43 -7.04 9.67
CA THR A 57 -0.09 -7.50 8.38
C THR A 57 -0.61 -8.94 8.52
N VAL A 58 -1.58 -9.30 7.69
CA VAL A 58 -2.11 -10.66 7.55
C VAL A 58 -1.76 -11.21 6.17
N GLU A 59 -2.09 -10.42 5.15
CA GLU A 59 -1.84 -10.76 3.75
C GLU A 59 -1.36 -9.52 3.01
N ILE A 60 -0.53 -9.72 2.00
CA ILE A 60 -0.05 -8.67 1.12
C ILE A 60 -0.15 -9.15 -0.33
N ASP A 61 -0.65 -8.27 -1.20
CA ASP A 61 -0.45 -8.35 -2.63
C ASP A 61 0.60 -7.28 -2.99
N PRO A 62 1.85 -7.67 -3.32
CA PRO A 62 2.92 -6.74 -3.62
C PRO A 62 2.77 -6.07 -4.99
N GLY A 63 1.68 -6.31 -5.73
CA GLY A 63 1.43 -5.64 -7.00
C GLY A 63 2.20 -6.27 -8.13
N CYS A 64 1.77 -7.45 -8.56
CA CYS A 64 2.18 -8.01 -9.85
C CYS A 64 1.17 -7.63 -10.95
N GLY A 65 1.68 -7.39 -12.16
CA GLY A 65 0.97 -7.60 -13.43
C GLY A 65 -0.31 -6.82 -13.78
N VAL A 66 -0.92 -6.03 -12.90
CA VAL A 66 -2.20 -5.35 -13.18
C VAL A 66 -2.17 -3.92 -12.62
N GLY A 67 -1.55 -3.02 -13.37
CA GLY A 67 -1.60 -1.56 -13.22
C GLY A 67 -1.31 -0.94 -14.58
N ASN A 68 -1.44 0.38 -14.73
CA ASN A 68 -0.80 1.04 -15.86
C ASN A 68 0.70 0.67 -15.85
N GLU A 69 1.35 0.52 -17.01
CA GLU A 69 2.73 0.00 -17.11
C GLU A 69 3.74 0.76 -16.23
N ASP A 70 3.37 1.97 -15.78
CA ASP A 70 4.14 2.91 -14.99
C ASP A 70 3.82 2.90 -13.48
N GLU A 71 2.95 2.02 -12.98
CA GLU A 71 2.50 2.02 -11.58
C GLU A 71 2.57 0.64 -10.93
N VAL A 72 2.82 0.63 -9.62
CA VAL A 72 2.92 -0.58 -8.79
C VAL A 72 1.81 -0.57 -7.74
N PRO A 73 0.70 -1.27 -7.98
CA PRO A 73 -0.43 -1.30 -7.07
C PRO A 73 -0.23 -2.32 -5.96
N VAL A 74 -0.02 -1.87 -4.72
CA VAL A 74 0.20 -2.72 -3.55
C VAL A 74 -1.01 -2.71 -2.65
N VAL A 75 -1.40 -3.88 -2.13
CA VAL A 75 -2.51 -4.03 -1.18
C VAL A 75 -2.05 -4.73 0.07
N VAL A 76 -2.38 -4.16 1.22
CA VAL A 76 -2.03 -4.71 2.53
C VAL A 76 -3.31 -4.99 3.32
N ARG A 77 -3.49 -6.24 3.74
CA ARG A 77 -4.50 -6.61 4.73
C ARG A 77 -3.90 -6.51 6.12
N TRP A 78 -4.50 -5.67 6.94
CA TRP A 78 -4.08 -5.45 8.32
C TRP A 78 -4.91 -6.26 9.30
N ALA A 79 -4.39 -6.42 10.51
CA ALA A 79 -5.13 -6.82 11.70
C ALA A 79 -4.55 -6.14 12.94
N ARG A 80 -5.35 -6.12 14.00
CA ARG A 80 -4.92 -5.75 15.34
C ARG A 80 -5.46 -6.79 16.33
N PRO A 81 -4.78 -7.95 16.48
CA PRO A 81 -5.26 -9.03 17.34
C PRO A 81 -5.14 -8.69 18.83
N ASP A 82 -4.11 -7.91 19.19
CA ASP A 82 -3.78 -7.51 20.55
C ASP A 82 -3.36 -6.03 20.60
N GLY A 83 -3.34 -5.47 21.80
CA GLY A 83 -2.85 -4.11 22.05
C GLY A 83 -3.86 -2.98 21.86
N ALA A 84 -3.58 -1.87 22.54
CA ALA A 84 -4.29 -0.61 22.37
C ALA A 84 -3.41 0.34 21.56
N ILE A 85 -3.75 0.55 20.29
CA ILE A 85 -3.09 1.56 19.46
C ILE A 85 -3.78 2.90 19.75
N GLN A 86 -3.12 3.79 20.50
CA GLN A 86 -3.70 5.08 20.88
C GLN A 86 -3.23 6.25 20.00
N ARG A 87 -2.36 5.98 19.03
CA ARG A 87 -1.80 6.98 18.12
C ARG A 87 -2.32 6.79 16.70
N PRO A 88 -2.46 7.88 15.92
CA PRO A 88 -2.78 7.76 14.51
C PRO A 88 -1.58 7.17 13.77
N LEU A 89 -1.81 6.18 12.91
CA LEU A 89 -0.75 5.52 12.16
C LEU A 89 -0.88 5.78 10.67
N LYS A 90 0.27 5.99 10.03
CA LYS A 90 0.43 5.90 8.59
C LYS A 90 1.30 4.70 8.26
N ALA A 91 1.08 4.17 7.06
CA ALA A 91 1.97 3.22 6.44
C ALA A 91 2.50 3.79 5.14
N ARG A 92 3.77 3.49 4.87
CA ARG A 92 4.46 3.77 3.62
C ARG A 92 4.73 2.47 2.90
N VAL A 93 4.41 2.41 1.62
CA VAL A 93 5.01 1.42 0.72
C VAL A 93 6.03 2.15 -0.14
N ALA A 94 7.25 1.65 -0.20
CA ALA A 94 8.34 2.26 -0.93
C ALA A 94 9.11 1.26 -1.77
N LEU A 95 9.52 1.70 -2.97
CA LEU A 95 10.35 0.96 -3.90
C LEU A 95 11.82 1.34 -3.69
N TYR A 96 12.68 0.33 -3.59
CA TYR A 96 14.11 0.48 -3.39
C TYR A 96 14.90 -0.21 -4.51
N ASP A 97 16.01 0.39 -4.93
CA ASP A 97 16.98 -0.24 -5.82
C ASP A 97 17.92 -1.20 -5.07
N GLN A 98 18.89 -1.79 -5.78
CA GLN A 98 19.87 -2.73 -5.23
C GLN A 98 20.89 -2.08 -4.29
N ASN A 99 20.98 -0.75 -4.28
CA ASN A 99 21.89 0.03 -3.45
C ASN A 99 21.16 0.66 -2.25
N ASP A 100 19.95 0.18 -1.93
CA ASP A 100 19.10 0.72 -0.88
C ASP A 100 18.63 2.18 -1.09
N ASN A 101 18.68 2.69 -2.31
CA ASN A 101 18.11 4.00 -2.61
C ASN A 101 16.59 3.89 -2.78
N ARG A 102 15.85 4.75 -2.08
CA ARG A 102 14.40 4.87 -2.25
C ARG A 102 14.06 5.60 -3.55
N ILE A 103 13.41 4.89 -4.47
CA ILE A 103 13.06 5.37 -5.82
C ILE A 103 11.71 6.06 -5.82
N ALA A 104 10.70 5.46 -5.19
CA ALA A 104 9.33 5.95 -5.14
C ALA A 104 8.64 5.48 -3.86
N GLN A 105 7.56 6.16 -3.47
CA GLN A 105 6.77 5.78 -2.29
C GLN A 105 5.31 6.24 -2.41
N ASP A 106 4.41 5.57 -1.69
CA ASP A 106 3.07 6.05 -1.37
C ASP A 106 2.81 5.90 0.14
N ASP A 107 2.23 6.92 0.74
CA ASP A 107 2.07 7.10 2.17
C ASP A 107 0.59 7.36 2.52
N ARG A 108 -0.04 6.43 3.25
CA ARG A 108 -1.47 6.49 3.56
C ARG A 108 -1.74 6.32 5.05
N ARG A 109 -2.83 6.93 5.52
CA ARG A 109 -3.38 6.58 6.84
C ARG A 109 -3.89 5.14 6.81
N ILE A 110 -3.63 4.41 7.89
CA ILE A 110 -4.14 3.04 8.06
C ILE A 110 -5.56 3.16 8.57
N LEU A 111 -6.56 2.81 7.75
CA LEU A 111 -7.98 2.98 8.07
C LEU A 111 -8.80 1.78 7.58
N ASN A 112 -9.87 1.44 8.29
CA ASN A 112 -10.84 0.44 7.79
C ASN A 112 -11.90 1.04 6.85
N ASP A 113 -12.82 0.20 6.34
CA ASP A 113 -13.88 0.64 5.41
C ASP A 113 -14.82 1.71 5.99
N ARG A 114 -14.86 1.85 7.32
CA ARG A 114 -15.62 2.89 8.03
C ARG A 114 -14.77 4.13 8.35
N HIS A 115 -13.56 4.20 7.80
CA HIS A 115 -12.57 5.25 8.04
C HIS A 115 -12.07 5.35 9.49
N LEU A 116 -12.21 4.27 10.26
CA LEU A 116 -11.72 4.21 11.63
C LEU A 116 -10.22 3.89 11.66
N ALA A 117 -9.50 4.53 12.57
CA ALA A 117 -8.07 4.29 12.78
C ALA A 117 -7.84 2.97 13.55
N PRO A 118 -6.61 2.42 13.57
CA PRO A 118 -6.34 1.12 14.18
C PRO A 118 -6.75 1.06 15.65
N GLY A 119 -6.73 2.17 16.38
CA GLY A 119 -7.21 2.30 17.76
C GLY A 119 -8.68 1.95 17.96
N GLU A 120 -9.50 2.14 16.93
CA GLU A 120 -10.96 2.05 16.97
C GLU A 120 -11.51 0.77 16.31
N TRP A 121 -10.62 -0.07 15.78
CA TRP A 121 -11.00 -1.32 15.13
C TRP A 121 -11.62 -2.31 16.11
N GLN A 122 -12.62 -3.06 15.66
CA GLN A 122 -13.19 -4.14 16.45
C GLN A 122 -12.30 -5.39 16.39
N PRO A 123 -12.35 -6.27 17.41
CA PRO A 123 -11.74 -7.59 17.31
C PRO A 123 -12.25 -8.32 16.05
N GLY A 124 -11.32 -8.80 15.22
CA GLY A 124 -11.65 -9.47 13.96
C GLY A 124 -11.72 -8.56 12.73
N ASP A 125 -11.62 -7.23 12.88
CA ASP A 125 -11.46 -6.32 11.74
C ASP A 125 -10.17 -6.67 10.99
N ARG A 126 -10.29 -6.81 9.66
CA ARG A 126 -9.18 -7.13 8.74
C ARG A 126 -9.17 -6.23 7.50
N PRO A 127 -8.99 -4.91 7.68
CA PRO A 127 -9.16 -3.97 6.58
C PRO A 127 -8.07 -4.11 5.52
N LEU A 128 -8.45 -3.83 4.28
CA LEU A 128 -7.53 -3.66 3.16
C LEU A 128 -7.19 -2.19 3.00
N ASN A 129 -5.90 -1.88 2.95
CA ASN A 129 -5.39 -0.59 2.49
C ASN A 129 -4.65 -0.78 1.18
N VAL A 130 -4.71 0.25 0.34
CA VAL A 130 -4.13 0.25 -1.00
C VAL A 130 -3.10 1.36 -1.11
N TYR A 131 -2.06 1.09 -1.90
CA TYR A 131 -0.94 1.98 -2.15
C TYR A 131 -0.62 1.91 -3.63
N LEU A 132 -0.40 3.06 -4.25
CA LEU A 132 -0.05 3.14 -5.67
C LEU A 132 1.31 3.80 -5.79
N VAL A 133 2.34 2.98 -5.83
CA VAL A 133 3.71 3.46 -5.95
C VAL A 133 3.95 3.81 -7.42
N ARG A 134 4.43 5.02 -7.68
CA ARG A 134 4.69 5.53 -9.04
C ARG A 134 6.18 5.72 -9.24
N PRO A 135 6.89 4.73 -9.80
CA PRO A 135 8.25 4.90 -10.25
C PRO A 135 8.41 6.06 -11.25
N PRO A 136 9.61 6.65 -11.37
CA PRO A 136 9.88 7.60 -12.42
C PRO A 136 9.85 6.91 -13.80
N THR A 137 9.45 7.64 -14.84
CA THR A 137 9.28 7.10 -16.20
C THR A 137 10.59 6.69 -16.87
N ASP A 138 11.73 7.16 -16.36
CA ASP A 138 13.07 6.79 -16.79
C ASP A 138 13.71 5.69 -15.90
N LEU A 139 12.90 4.98 -15.12
CA LEU A 139 13.38 3.89 -14.27
C LEU A 139 14.12 2.82 -15.10
N VAL A 140 15.37 2.58 -14.72
CA VAL A 140 16.23 1.59 -15.38
C VAL A 140 15.64 0.18 -15.23
N PRO A 141 15.68 -0.67 -16.27
CA PRO A 141 15.30 -2.07 -16.12
C PRO A 141 16.15 -2.80 -15.07
N GLY A 142 15.52 -3.55 -14.18
CA GLY A 142 16.22 -4.18 -13.06
C GLY A 142 15.30 -4.83 -12.05
N VAL A 143 15.88 -5.31 -10.95
CA VAL A 143 15.13 -5.87 -9.82
C VAL A 143 15.12 -4.86 -8.69
N TYR A 144 13.93 -4.60 -8.16
CA TYR A 144 13.64 -3.66 -7.09
C TYR A 144 12.96 -4.36 -5.93
N THR A 145 13.05 -3.76 -4.75
CA THR A 145 12.46 -4.30 -3.52
C THR A 145 11.34 -3.37 -3.03
N LEU A 146 10.19 -3.93 -2.69
CA LEU A 146 9.13 -3.21 -2.00
C LEU A 146 9.30 -3.39 -0.48
N ARG A 147 9.28 -2.28 0.25
CA ARG A 147 9.33 -2.27 1.72
C ARG A 147 8.16 -1.49 2.30
N LEU A 148 7.75 -1.91 3.50
CA LEU A 148 6.65 -1.31 4.24
C LEU A 148 7.20 -0.58 5.47
N LEU A 149 6.78 0.64 5.76
CA LEU A 149 7.07 1.29 7.04
C LEU A 149 5.76 1.62 7.72
N VAL A 150 5.67 1.45 9.04
CA VAL A 150 4.61 2.02 9.86
C VAL A 150 5.21 3.11 10.73
N TYR A 151 4.53 4.25 10.82
CA TYR A 151 4.98 5.38 11.62
C TYR A 151 3.80 6.15 12.21
N ASP A 152 4.08 6.89 13.27
CA ASP A 152 3.13 7.80 13.90
C ASP A 152 2.81 8.96 12.96
N ALA A 153 1.53 9.20 12.69
CA ALA A 153 1.10 10.19 11.71
C ALA A 153 1.33 11.64 12.15
N GLU A 154 1.54 11.89 13.44
CA GLU A 154 1.76 13.21 14.03
C GLU A 154 3.25 13.47 14.25
N THR A 155 3.97 12.53 14.85
CA THR A 155 5.40 12.72 15.18
C THR A 155 6.34 12.30 14.06
N LEU A 156 5.85 11.52 13.08
CA LEU A 156 6.62 10.90 12.01
C LEU A 156 7.64 9.86 12.50
N GLU A 157 7.58 9.47 13.77
CA GLU A 157 8.47 8.47 14.34
C GLU A 157 8.12 7.07 13.82
N PRO A 158 9.11 6.29 13.36
CA PRO A 158 8.87 4.95 12.89
C PRO A 158 8.48 4.03 14.05
N VAL A 159 7.50 3.17 13.82
CA VAL A 159 7.13 2.10 14.76
C VAL A 159 8.02 0.91 14.49
N GLU A 160 8.64 0.38 15.53
CA GLU A 160 9.56 -0.75 15.46
C GLU A 160 8.82 -2.06 15.12
N LEU A 161 9.38 -2.86 14.24
CA LEU A 161 8.99 -4.26 14.04
C LEU A 161 9.40 -5.10 15.23
N VAL A 162 8.61 -6.13 15.53
CA VAL A 162 8.96 -7.14 16.52
C VAL A 162 8.89 -8.54 15.91
N ASP A 163 9.78 -9.43 16.38
CA ASP A 163 9.72 -10.84 16.05
C ASP A 163 8.64 -11.58 16.86
N GLU A 164 8.57 -12.91 16.72
CA GLU A 164 7.60 -13.74 17.45
C GLU A 164 7.80 -13.68 18.97
N ALA A 165 9.03 -13.45 19.45
CA ALA A 165 9.36 -13.31 20.86
C ALA A 165 9.12 -11.89 21.40
N GLY A 166 8.75 -10.94 20.53
CA GLY A 166 8.56 -9.54 20.87
C GLY A 166 9.84 -8.70 20.91
N ALA A 167 10.96 -9.25 20.43
CA ALA A 167 12.23 -8.55 20.35
C ALA A 167 12.28 -7.62 19.12
N PRO A 168 13.03 -6.49 19.17
CA PRO A 168 13.24 -5.60 18.03
C PRO A 168 13.72 -6.33 16.76
N ALA A 169 13.05 -6.07 15.63
CA ALA A 169 13.35 -6.68 14.33
C ALA A 169 13.54 -5.64 13.20
N GLY A 170 13.83 -4.39 13.54
CA GLY A 170 14.00 -3.29 12.58
C GLY A 170 12.73 -2.47 12.37
N PHE A 171 12.54 -1.90 11.18
CA PHE A 171 11.44 -0.97 10.89
C PHE A 171 10.75 -1.20 9.54
N GLU A 172 11.49 -1.65 8.53
CA GLU A 172 11.02 -1.78 7.16
C GLU A 172 11.15 -3.22 6.64
N PRO A 173 10.16 -4.12 6.83
CA PRO A 173 10.24 -5.44 6.24
C PRO A 173 10.10 -5.34 4.73
N VAL A 174 10.76 -6.27 4.04
CA VAL A 174 10.53 -6.52 2.61
C VAL A 174 9.19 -7.22 2.46
N ILE A 175 8.32 -6.66 1.62
CA ILE A 175 6.97 -7.19 1.36
C ILE A 175 6.82 -7.79 -0.05
N GLY A 176 7.80 -7.57 -0.92
CA GLY A 176 7.80 -8.07 -2.27
C GLY A 176 9.04 -7.67 -3.06
N THR A 177 9.21 -8.28 -4.23
CA THR A 177 10.22 -7.91 -5.22
C THR A 177 9.55 -7.66 -6.55
N LEU A 178 10.10 -6.74 -7.33
CA LEU A 178 9.54 -6.31 -8.61
C LEU A 178 10.65 -6.31 -9.67
N ALA A 179 10.40 -6.95 -10.81
CA ALA A 179 11.23 -6.78 -12.00
C ALA A 179 10.65 -5.64 -12.86
N TRP A 180 11.51 -4.73 -13.30
CA TRP A 180 11.16 -3.60 -14.16
C TRP A 180 11.80 -3.72 -15.56
N PRO A 181 11.08 -3.37 -16.65
CA PRO A 181 9.64 -3.11 -16.69
C PRO A 181 8.84 -4.36 -16.29
N ALA A 182 7.68 -4.17 -15.66
CA ALA A 182 6.83 -5.24 -15.14
C ALA A 182 6.22 -6.06 -16.30
N ARG A 183 7.01 -6.99 -16.86
CA ARG A 183 6.61 -7.79 -18.04
C ARG A 183 5.85 -9.07 -17.71
N GLN A 184 5.60 -9.38 -16.43
CA GLN A 184 4.96 -10.63 -16.05
C GLN A 184 3.60 -10.39 -15.38
N PRO A 185 2.53 -11.04 -15.88
CA PRO A 185 1.29 -11.14 -15.13
C PRO A 185 1.53 -11.91 -13.83
N CYS A 186 0.76 -11.61 -12.78
CA CYS A 186 0.73 -12.44 -11.58
C CYS A 186 0.49 -13.91 -11.95
N GLN A 187 1.33 -14.83 -11.46
CA GLN A 187 1.04 -16.26 -11.46
C GLN A 187 0.41 -16.67 -10.14
#